data_AF-A0A4P9ZW90-F1
#
_entry.id   AF-A0A4P9ZW90-F1
#
_cell.length_a   1.000
_cell.length_b   1.000
_cell.length_c   1.000
_cell.angle_alpha   90.00
_cell.angle_beta   90.00
_cell.angle_gamma   90.00
#
_symmetry.space_group_name_H-M   'P 1'
#
loop_
_entity.id
_entity.type
_entity.pdbx_description
1 polymer ?
#
loop_
_entity_poly.entity_id
_entity_poly.type
_entity_poly.pdbx_seq_one_letter_code
_entity_poly.pdbx_strand_id
1 'polypeptide(L)'
;MTTLRELGQTSQYTEQHLLSVSWKLFLEYLPGLDDIHLLWPEALHKERSHYERLHMKYIIEPSQQLNPSSDDQVSPIEGPTRPISPSVVDLSIHNPLSLAQDSPWQQYFQDNELKAIIQRDVERTFPDQPCFNQPDAQRAITDILFVYCKMHQDTSYRQGMHELLAPLWKAVNEDRFHRGTGFPSDPVVSQDNIIFQVLDARYVDHDAFALFCRIMRVARPWFEVSDVARNASANLRPRTALPGAGSDRSAGGTISDSLRYLKIAELSRATPILAKCNHIFYSLLKRVDPSLFQHLESLEIEPQLYGIRWIRLLWGREFPFDDLVTLWTALFAHDPNLVAVEWVCVAMLIRIRHLLLEGDYSTCLQHIMRYPPLTGPGTAVSSPGDGEGGPLHPTPPATQPAGCHIGPYHSNQDGAGDQPVQLGSRFPAGH
;
A
#
# COMPACT_ATOMS: atom_id res chain seq x y z
N MET A 1 24.71 1.59 -4.52
CA MET A 1 23.48 0.77 -4.51
C MET A 1 23.57 -0.42 -3.55
N THR A 2 24.65 -1.20 -3.56
CA THR A 2 24.80 -2.41 -2.72
C THR A 2 24.63 -2.12 -1.22
N THR A 3 25.31 -1.11 -0.69
CA THR A 3 25.25 -0.76 0.74
C THR A 3 23.87 -0.29 1.21
N LEU A 4 23.13 0.46 0.38
CA LEU A 4 21.77 0.91 0.74
C LEU A 4 20.76 -0.24 0.71
N ARG A 5 20.91 -1.17 -0.25
CA ARG A 5 20.09 -2.38 -0.30
C ARG A 5 20.41 -3.34 0.85
N GLU A 6 21.67 -3.47 1.24
CA GLU A 6 22.09 -4.22 2.43
C GLU A 6 21.53 -3.59 3.71
N LEU A 7 21.59 -2.26 3.86
CA LEU A 7 21.00 -1.55 5.00
C LEU A 7 19.47 -1.71 5.04
N GLY A 8 18.80 -1.62 3.90
CA GLY A 8 17.35 -1.83 3.79
C GLY A 8 16.89 -3.24 4.14
N GLN A 9 17.79 -4.24 4.10
CA GLN A 9 17.53 -5.61 4.54
C GLN A 9 17.64 -5.79 6.06
N THR A 10 18.13 -4.78 6.80
CA THR A 10 18.24 -4.81 8.25
C THR A 10 17.07 -4.07 8.92
N SER A 11 16.66 -4.53 10.11
CA SER A 11 15.57 -3.90 10.88
C SER A 11 15.92 -2.52 11.46
N GLN A 12 17.16 -2.05 11.29
CA GLN A 12 17.62 -0.74 11.78
C GLN A 12 17.30 0.41 10.82
N TYR A 13 16.73 0.12 9.64
CA TYR A 13 16.54 1.10 8.58
C TYR A 13 15.44 2.13 8.84
N THR A 14 14.40 1.78 9.60
CA THR A 14 13.14 2.54 9.65
C THR A 14 13.15 3.76 10.56
N GLU A 15 14.10 3.89 11.49
CA GLU A 15 14.09 4.99 12.49
C GLU A 15 14.78 6.29 12.03
N GLN A 16 15.57 6.28 10.94
CA GLN A 16 16.42 7.43 10.56
C GLN A 16 16.45 7.77 9.06
N HIS A 17 15.65 7.12 8.22
CA HIS A 17 15.78 7.22 6.76
C HIS A 17 14.48 7.59 6.05
N LEU A 18 14.63 8.33 4.93
CA LEU A 18 13.53 8.72 4.05
C LEU A 18 12.99 7.51 3.28
N LEU A 19 11.95 6.89 3.82
CA LEU A 19 11.35 5.66 3.31
C LEU A 19 10.94 5.77 1.83
N SER A 20 10.35 6.90 1.45
CA SER A 20 9.91 7.16 0.08
C SER A 20 11.06 7.16 -0.92
N VAL A 21 12.20 7.77 -0.59
CA VAL A 21 13.40 7.79 -1.45
C VAL A 21 13.95 6.37 -1.63
N SER A 22 13.96 5.63 -0.53
CA SER A 22 14.42 4.25 -0.47
C SER A 22 13.58 3.36 -1.39
N TRP A 23 12.25 3.44 -1.28
CA TRP A 23 11.33 2.68 -2.11
C TRP A 23 11.39 3.11 -3.58
N LYS A 24 11.56 4.41 -3.86
CA LYS A 24 11.81 4.92 -5.21
C LYS A 24 13.05 4.29 -5.86
N LEU A 25 14.13 4.10 -5.11
CA LEU A 25 15.36 3.44 -5.59
C LEU A 25 15.20 1.92 -5.69
N PHE A 26 14.58 1.31 -4.69
CA PHE A 26 14.45 -0.15 -4.62
C PHE A 26 13.57 -0.70 -5.74
N LEU A 27 12.44 -0.03 -6.02
CA LEU A 27 11.47 -0.40 -7.05
C LEU A 27 11.80 0.15 -8.45
N GLU A 28 13.03 0.63 -8.67
CA GLU A 28 13.50 1.11 -9.97
C GLU A 28 12.61 2.23 -10.55
N TYR A 29 12.08 3.09 -9.67
CA TYR A 29 11.48 4.35 -10.11
C TYR A 29 12.60 5.37 -10.34
N LEU A 30 13.43 5.62 -9.32
CA LEU A 30 14.65 6.40 -9.50
C LEU A 30 15.79 5.49 -9.99
N PRO A 31 16.62 5.99 -10.91
CA PRO A 31 17.83 5.29 -11.33
C PRO A 31 18.84 5.24 -10.17
N GLY A 32 19.99 4.61 -10.40
CA GLY A 32 21.05 4.50 -9.39
C GLY A 32 21.54 5.83 -8.82
N LEU A 33 22.50 5.73 -7.90
CA LEU A 33 23.12 6.91 -7.26
C LEU A 33 24.16 7.60 -8.16
N ASP A 34 24.35 7.09 -9.38
CA ASP A 34 25.23 7.69 -10.37
C ASP A 34 24.48 8.86 -11.05
N ASP A 35 25.15 10.00 -11.23
CA ASP A 35 24.60 11.18 -11.89
C ASP A 35 23.21 11.65 -11.39
N ILE A 36 23.00 11.62 -10.07
CA ILE A 36 21.70 11.95 -9.43
C ILE A 36 21.14 13.32 -9.86
N HIS A 37 22.00 14.30 -10.12
CA HIS A 37 21.57 15.65 -10.49
C HIS A 37 20.99 15.73 -11.91
N LEU A 38 21.31 14.77 -12.78
CA LEU A 38 20.80 14.70 -14.15
C LEU A 38 19.68 13.66 -14.28
N LEU A 39 19.93 12.45 -13.78
CA LEU A 39 19.05 11.31 -14.04
C LEU A 39 17.77 11.32 -13.20
N TRP A 40 17.84 11.81 -11.96
CA TRP A 40 16.65 11.82 -11.09
C TRP A 40 15.61 12.84 -11.54
N PRO A 41 15.95 14.11 -11.88
CA PRO A 41 14.98 15.06 -12.41
C PRO A 41 14.29 14.57 -13.68
N GLU A 42 15.03 13.93 -14.59
CA GLU A 42 14.47 13.36 -15.81
C GLU A 42 13.47 12.23 -15.50
N ALA A 43 13.84 11.30 -14.61
CA ALA A 43 12.96 10.21 -14.19
C ALA A 43 11.69 10.72 -13.49
N LEU A 44 11.84 11.66 -12.54
CA LEU A 44 10.72 12.31 -11.86
C LEU A 44 9.81 13.03 -12.85
N HIS A 45 10.38 13.82 -13.76
CA HIS A 45 9.61 14.55 -14.76
C HIS A 45 8.82 13.60 -15.67
N LYS A 46 9.45 12.51 -16.11
CA LYS A 46 8.82 11.50 -16.97
C LYS A 46 7.60 10.85 -16.30
N GLU A 47 7.77 10.33 -15.08
CA GLU A 47 6.72 9.60 -14.37
C GLU A 47 5.62 10.55 -13.85
N ARG A 48 5.98 11.72 -13.32
CA ARG A 48 5.01 12.74 -12.89
C ARG A 48 4.19 13.26 -14.08
N SER A 49 4.84 13.60 -15.20
CA SER A 49 4.11 14.00 -16.41
C SER A 49 3.23 12.88 -16.96
N HIS A 50 3.60 11.61 -16.75
CA HIS A 50 2.77 10.48 -17.15
C HIS A 50 1.48 10.42 -16.33
N TYR A 51 1.57 10.47 -15.00
CA TYR A 51 0.38 10.50 -14.14
C TYR A 51 -0.48 11.73 -14.41
N GLU A 52 0.13 12.91 -14.56
CA GLU A 52 -0.60 14.16 -14.85
C GLU A 52 -1.47 14.04 -16.11
N ARG A 53 -0.91 13.49 -17.20
CA ARG A 53 -1.68 13.26 -18.43
C ARG A 53 -2.85 12.30 -18.23
N LEU A 54 -2.68 11.24 -17.43
CA LEU A 54 -3.74 10.28 -17.15
C LEU A 54 -4.80 10.88 -16.22
N HIS A 55 -4.38 11.63 -15.21
CA HIS A 55 -5.27 12.33 -14.29
C HIS A 55 -6.13 13.35 -15.04
N MET A 56 -5.54 14.19 -15.89
CA MET A 56 -6.26 15.13 -16.74
C MET A 56 -7.24 14.42 -17.69
N LYS A 57 -6.86 13.27 -18.24
CA LYS A 57 -7.70 12.48 -19.15
C LYS A 57 -8.90 11.83 -18.47
N TYR A 58 -8.75 11.34 -17.24
CA TYR A 58 -9.77 10.48 -16.59
C TYR A 58 -10.51 11.14 -15.42
N ILE A 59 -9.90 12.10 -14.71
CA ILE A 59 -10.50 12.72 -13.51
C ILE A 59 -11.19 14.05 -13.82
N ILE A 60 -10.61 14.89 -14.69
CA ILE A 60 -11.06 16.28 -14.90
C ILE A 60 -12.18 16.42 -15.96
N GLU A 61 -12.59 15.29 -16.56
CA GLU A 61 -13.84 15.03 -17.31
C GLU A 61 -14.10 15.67 -18.70
N PRO A 62 -14.90 14.98 -19.56
CA PRO A 62 -15.44 15.47 -20.84
C PRO A 62 -16.51 16.57 -20.73
N SER A 63 -17.02 16.88 -19.55
CA SER A 63 -18.06 17.88 -19.34
C SER A 63 -17.60 19.31 -19.67
N GLN A 64 -16.29 19.59 -19.59
CA GLN A 64 -15.68 20.84 -20.08
C GLN A 64 -15.60 20.92 -21.62
N GLN A 65 -15.75 19.80 -22.34
CA GLN A 65 -15.77 19.79 -23.82
C GLN A 65 -17.17 20.09 -24.40
N LEU A 66 -18.23 19.93 -23.60
CA LEU A 66 -19.62 20.17 -24.03
C LEU A 66 -20.07 21.63 -23.85
N ASN A 67 -19.35 22.42 -23.06
CA ASN A 67 -19.52 23.86 -22.95
C ASN A 67 -18.14 24.52 -22.93
N PRO A 68 -17.57 24.90 -24.08
CA PRO A 68 -16.52 25.91 -24.08
C PRO A 68 -17.11 27.15 -23.42
N SER A 69 -16.45 27.67 -22.39
CA SER A 69 -16.85 28.89 -21.70
C SER A 69 -17.29 29.95 -22.70
N SER A 70 -18.52 30.44 -22.54
CA SER A 70 -19.13 31.50 -23.35
C SER A 70 -18.53 32.89 -23.06
N ASP A 71 -17.23 32.98 -22.84
CA ASP A 71 -16.54 34.20 -22.40
C ASP A 71 -15.74 34.90 -23.51
N ASP A 72 -15.67 34.34 -24.73
CA ASP A 72 -15.20 35.08 -25.90
C ASP A 72 -16.36 35.86 -26.55
N GLN A 73 -16.92 36.83 -25.82
CA GLN A 73 -17.68 37.93 -26.45
C GLN A 73 -16.68 38.92 -27.07
N VAL A 74 -16.08 38.55 -28.20
CA VAL A 74 -15.53 39.53 -29.13
C VAL A 74 -16.67 40.00 -30.02
N SER A 75 -16.94 41.31 -29.97
CA SER A 75 -18.05 41.98 -30.64
C SER A 75 -18.09 41.72 -32.16
N PRO A 76 -19.27 41.66 -32.81
CA PRO A 76 -19.35 41.44 -34.25
C PRO A 76 -18.95 42.69 -35.03
N ILE A 77 -17.89 42.61 -35.83
CA ILE A 77 -17.68 43.50 -36.97
C ILE A 77 -18.41 42.86 -38.17
N GLU A 78 -19.33 43.62 -38.77
CA GLU A 78 -20.17 43.24 -39.91
C GLU A 78 -19.32 42.85 -41.14
N GLY A 79 -19.56 41.65 -41.69
CA GLY A 79 -19.02 41.16 -42.95
C GLY A 79 -19.76 39.90 -43.42
N PRO A 80 -19.91 39.67 -44.74
CA PRO A 80 -20.96 38.81 -45.28
C PRO A 80 -20.71 37.31 -45.02
N THR A 81 -21.79 36.69 -44.56
CA THR A 81 -21.97 35.34 -44.03
C THR A 81 -21.57 34.23 -45.01
N ARG A 82 -20.59 33.40 -44.63
CA ARG A 82 -20.58 31.98 -44.99
C ARG A 82 -21.37 31.23 -43.91
N PRO A 83 -22.32 30.34 -44.25
CA PRO A 83 -22.98 29.52 -43.23
C PRO A 83 -21.96 28.55 -42.63
N ILE A 84 -21.54 28.81 -41.39
CA ILE A 84 -20.87 27.83 -40.55
C ILE A 84 -21.97 26.87 -40.09
N SER A 85 -21.95 25.63 -40.57
CA SER A 85 -22.77 24.57 -40.01
C SER A 85 -22.40 24.42 -38.52
N PRO A 86 -23.33 24.61 -37.58
CA PRO A 86 -23.06 24.29 -36.19
C PRO A 86 -22.85 22.78 -36.14
N SER A 87 -21.71 22.35 -35.58
CA SER A 87 -21.49 20.96 -35.20
C SER A 87 -22.66 20.55 -34.31
N VAL A 88 -23.63 19.85 -34.89
CA VAL A 88 -24.80 19.34 -34.18
C VAL A 88 -24.27 18.32 -33.18
N VAL A 89 -24.13 18.76 -31.92
CA VAL A 89 -23.97 17.83 -30.80
C VAL A 89 -25.26 17.01 -30.79
N ASP A 90 -25.15 15.73 -31.12
CA ASP A 90 -26.31 14.85 -31.19
C ASP A 90 -26.85 14.64 -29.77
N LEU A 91 -27.88 15.42 -29.42
CA LEU A 91 -28.57 15.40 -28.13
C LEU A 91 -29.21 14.04 -27.82
N SER A 92 -29.34 13.14 -28.81
CA SER A 92 -29.81 11.77 -28.58
C SER A 92 -28.72 10.86 -27.96
N ILE A 93 -27.45 11.19 -28.15
CA ILE A 93 -26.28 10.49 -27.60
C ILE A 93 -25.79 11.17 -26.31
N HIS A 94 -25.93 12.49 -26.20
CA HIS A 94 -25.44 13.32 -25.09
C HIS A 94 -26.49 13.66 -24.01
N ASN A 95 -27.37 12.71 -23.66
CA ASN A 95 -28.38 12.87 -22.60
C ASN A 95 -28.14 11.87 -21.44
N PRO A 96 -28.27 12.26 -20.16
CA PRO A 96 -28.18 11.36 -18.99
C PRO A 96 -29.11 10.14 -19.00
N LEU A 97 -30.09 10.09 -19.90
CA LEU A 97 -31.00 8.95 -20.12
C LEU A 97 -30.70 8.15 -21.39
N SER A 98 -29.60 8.43 -22.11
CA SER A 98 -29.25 7.73 -23.33
C SER A 98 -28.85 6.27 -23.03
N LEU A 99 -29.50 5.33 -23.72
CA LEU A 99 -29.21 3.89 -23.65
C LEU A 99 -28.14 3.47 -24.69
N ALA A 100 -27.57 4.43 -25.43
CA ALA A 100 -26.55 4.16 -26.43
C ALA A 100 -25.25 3.72 -25.74
N GLN A 101 -24.70 2.60 -26.20
CA GLN A 101 -23.51 1.94 -25.63
C GLN A 101 -22.26 2.85 -25.62
N ASP A 102 -22.27 3.88 -26.48
CA ASP A 102 -21.19 4.86 -26.67
C ASP A 102 -21.52 6.24 -26.04
N SER A 103 -22.55 6.33 -25.19
CA SER A 103 -22.93 7.59 -24.56
C SER A 103 -21.90 8.03 -23.50
N PRO A 104 -21.42 9.28 -23.53
CA PRO A 104 -20.54 9.82 -22.49
C PRO A 104 -21.15 9.75 -21.09
N TRP A 105 -22.48 9.78 -20.98
CA TRP A 105 -23.18 9.65 -19.71
C TRP A 105 -23.13 8.23 -19.15
N GLN A 106 -23.21 7.21 -20.01
CA GLN A 106 -23.07 5.82 -19.58
C GLN A 106 -21.65 5.56 -19.04
N GLN A 107 -20.64 6.13 -19.69
CA GLN A 107 -19.27 6.09 -19.19
C GLN A 107 -19.11 6.87 -17.87
N TYR A 108 -19.71 8.05 -17.74
CA TYR A 108 -19.74 8.83 -16.52
C TYR A 108 -20.36 8.05 -15.34
N PHE A 109 -21.49 7.38 -15.56
CA PHE A 109 -22.12 6.56 -14.52
C PHE A 109 -21.27 5.35 -14.13
N GLN A 110 -20.65 4.66 -15.09
CA GLN A 110 -19.71 3.57 -14.82
C GLN A 110 -18.50 4.06 -14.02
N ASP A 111 -17.97 5.23 -14.36
CA ASP A 111 -16.82 5.83 -13.69
C ASP A 111 -17.16 6.24 -12.26
N ASN A 112 -18.32 6.82 -12.03
CA ASN A 112 -18.82 7.13 -10.68
C ASN A 112 -19.10 5.87 -9.85
N GLU A 113 -19.66 4.83 -10.45
CA GLU A 113 -19.88 3.55 -9.77
C GLU A 113 -18.54 2.91 -9.37
N LEU A 114 -17.55 2.92 -10.26
CA LEU A 114 -16.21 2.42 -9.99
C LEU A 114 -15.55 3.21 -8.85
N LYS A 115 -15.59 4.55 -8.89
CA LYS A 115 -15.08 5.40 -7.80
C LYS A 115 -15.79 5.10 -6.48
N ALA A 116 -17.10 4.90 -6.48
CA ALA A 116 -17.85 4.57 -5.28
C ALA A 116 -17.48 3.19 -4.70
N ILE A 117 -17.16 2.20 -5.55
CA ILE A 117 -16.66 0.89 -5.10
C ILE A 117 -15.28 1.04 -4.44
N ILE A 118 -14.38 1.79 -5.08
CA ILE A 118 -13.03 2.06 -4.55
C ILE A 118 -13.14 2.79 -3.21
N GLN A 119 -13.93 3.87 -3.15
CA GLN A 119 -14.09 4.72 -1.98
C GLN A 119 -14.56 3.93 -0.75
N ARG A 120 -15.54 3.02 -0.91
CA ARG A 120 -16.02 2.15 0.18
C ARG A 120 -14.92 1.28 0.80
N ASP A 121 -13.93 0.89 0.00
CA ASP A 121 -12.79 0.12 0.48
C ASP A 121 -11.71 1.03 1.10
N VAL A 122 -11.46 2.19 0.50
CA VAL A 122 -10.53 3.20 1.01
C VAL A 122 -10.93 3.68 2.40
N GLU A 123 -12.21 3.93 2.65
CA GLU A 123 -12.75 4.38 3.95
C GLU A 123 -12.47 3.42 5.12
N ARG A 124 -12.27 2.13 4.83
CA ARG A 124 -12.00 1.08 5.82
C ARG A 124 -10.56 0.56 5.78
N THR A 125 -9.68 1.24 5.08
CA THR A 125 -8.26 0.87 4.89
C THR A 125 -7.45 1.28 6.12
N PHE A 126 -6.77 0.30 6.75
CA PHE A 126 -5.93 0.52 7.95
C PHE A 126 -6.56 1.47 8.99
N PRO A 127 -7.70 1.08 9.63
CA PRO A 127 -8.47 1.97 10.51
C PRO A 127 -7.69 2.49 11.72
N ASP A 128 -6.66 1.76 12.15
CA ASP A 128 -5.79 2.12 13.27
C ASP A 128 -4.77 3.23 12.91
N GLN A 129 -4.70 3.64 11.64
CA GLN A 129 -3.79 4.67 11.14
C GLN A 129 -4.56 5.98 10.84
N PRO A 130 -4.43 7.02 11.69
CA PRO A 130 -5.25 8.24 11.60
C PRO A 130 -5.14 9.03 10.29
N CYS A 131 -4.02 8.89 9.58
CA CYS A 131 -3.78 9.56 8.30
C CYS A 131 -4.75 9.12 7.21
N PHE A 132 -5.22 7.87 7.21
CA PHE A 132 -6.14 7.37 6.18
C PHE A 132 -7.60 7.76 6.41
N ASN A 133 -7.91 8.29 7.59
CA ASN A 133 -9.23 8.88 7.88
C ASN A 133 -9.35 10.32 7.35
N GLN A 134 -8.26 10.92 6.87
CA GLN A 134 -8.27 12.27 6.33
C GLN A 134 -8.91 12.30 4.93
N PRO A 135 -9.80 13.26 4.64
CA PRO A 135 -10.51 13.31 3.36
C PRO A 135 -9.57 13.51 2.17
N ASP A 136 -8.47 14.26 2.36
CA ASP A 136 -7.45 14.44 1.32
C ASP A 136 -6.73 13.12 0.98
N ALA A 137 -6.43 12.30 2.00
CA ALA A 137 -5.80 10.99 1.80
C ALA A 137 -6.74 10.03 1.06
N GLN A 138 -8.01 9.98 1.47
CA GLN A 138 -9.01 9.13 0.83
C GLN A 138 -9.26 9.54 -0.61
N ARG A 139 -9.37 10.85 -0.88
CA ARG A 139 -9.48 11.38 -2.25
C ARG A 139 -8.28 10.95 -3.10
N ALA A 140 -7.06 11.20 -2.62
CA ALA A 140 -5.83 10.86 -3.34
C ALA A 140 -5.74 9.37 -3.67
N ILE A 141 -5.95 8.50 -2.67
CA ILE A 141 -5.90 7.03 -2.86
C ILE A 141 -6.98 6.58 -3.86
N THR A 142 -8.20 7.12 -3.76
CA THR A 142 -9.31 6.81 -4.67
C THR A 142 -9.00 7.24 -6.10
N ASP A 143 -8.48 8.46 -6.31
CA ASP A 143 -8.16 8.98 -7.64
C ASP A 143 -7.01 8.20 -8.29
N ILE A 144 -5.96 7.88 -7.54
CA ILE A 144 -4.83 7.07 -8.01
C ILE A 144 -5.32 5.67 -8.45
N LEU A 145 -6.12 5.00 -7.63
CA LEU A 145 -6.68 3.68 -7.95
C LEU A 145 -7.60 3.76 -9.17
N PHE A 146 -8.45 4.78 -9.23
CA PHE A 146 -9.35 4.98 -10.35
C PHE A 146 -8.58 5.16 -11.66
N VAL A 147 -7.58 6.05 -11.69
CA VAL A 147 -6.72 6.26 -12.85
C VAL A 147 -6.04 4.96 -13.28
N TYR A 148 -5.51 4.19 -12.32
CA TYR A 148 -4.92 2.88 -12.61
C TYR A 148 -5.95 1.91 -13.23
N CYS A 149 -7.16 1.85 -12.70
CA CYS A 149 -8.22 0.97 -13.21
C CYS A 149 -8.66 1.36 -14.63
N LYS A 150 -8.70 2.67 -14.95
CA LYS A 150 -8.99 3.15 -16.31
C LYS A 150 -7.88 2.81 -17.31
N MET A 151 -6.63 2.70 -16.85
CA MET A 151 -5.50 2.24 -17.64
C MET A 151 -5.52 0.71 -17.87
N HIS A 152 -6.03 -0.05 -16.90
CA HIS A 152 -6.06 -1.52 -16.90
C HIS A 152 -7.49 -2.07 -16.82
N GLN A 153 -8.31 -1.79 -17.84
CA GLN A 153 -9.74 -2.13 -17.84
C GLN A 153 -10.04 -3.64 -17.77
N ASP A 154 -9.10 -4.47 -18.21
CA ASP A 154 -9.19 -5.94 -18.18
C ASP A 154 -9.17 -6.49 -16.75
N THR A 155 -8.30 -5.95 -15.89
CA THR A 155 -8.23 -6.34 -14.47
C THR A 155 -9.27 -5.55 -13.67
N SER A 156 -9.35 -4.25 -13.98
CA SER A 156 -10.10 -3.21 -13.27
C SER A 156 -9.87 -3.26 -11.76
N TYR A 157 -10.71 -2.58 -10.99
CA TYR A 157 -10.57 -2.56 -9.53
C TYR A 157 -10.87 -3.93 -8.92
N ARG A 158 -10.02 -4.35 -7.99
CA ARG A 158 -10.18 -5.55 -7.18
C ARG A 158 -9.88 -5.22 -5.71
N GLN A 159 -10.74 -5.72 -4.83
CA GLN A 159 -10.56 -5.57 -3.39
C GLN A 159 -9.16 -6.09 -2.99
N GLY A 160 -8.45 -5.26 -2.23
CA GLY A 160 -7.07 -5.47 -1.81
C GLY A 160 -6.07 -4.52 -2.47
N MET A 161 -6.37 -3.98 -3.65
CA MET A 161 -5.49 -3.00 -4.32
C MET A 161 -5.28 -1.72 -3.48
N HIS A 162 -6.30 -1.30 -2.73
CA HIS A 162 -6.20 -0.17 -1.80
C HIS A 162 -5.21 -0.43 -0.66
N GLU A 163 -5.12 -1.66 -0.15
CA GLU A 163 -4.16 -2.01 0.90
C GLU A 163 -2.73 -2.08 0.36
N LEU A 164 -2.55 -2.30 -0.94
CA LEU A 164 -1.24 -2.19 -1.59
C LEU A 164 -0.82 -0.73 -1.79
N LEU A 165 -1.75 0.15 -2.19
CA LEU A 165 -1.45 1.56 -2.44
C LEU A 165 -1.26 2.37 -1.16
N ALA A 166 -2.07 2.13 -0.12
CA ALA A 166 -2.11 2.99 1.06
C ALA A 166 -0.74 3.14 1.77
N PRO A 167 0.06 2.07 1.97
CA PRO A 167 1.40 2.21 2.58
C PRO A 167 2.36 3.01 1.69
N LEU A 168 2.29 2.86 0.36
CA LEU A 168 3.10 3.63 -0.60
C LEU A 168 2.77 5.12 -0.51
N TRP A 169 1.47 5.45 -0.52
CA TRP A 169 1.03 6.84 -0.41
C TRP A 169 1.46 7.44 0.93
N LYS A 170 1.28 6.72 2.05
CA LYS A 170 1.73 7.19 3.38
C LYS A 170 3.23 7.45 3.42
N ALA A 171 4.06 6.53 2.91
CA ALA A 171 5.51 6.70 2.87
C ALA A 171 5.92 7.98 2.12
N VAL A 172 5.33 8.23 0.95
CA VAL A 172 5.60 9.47 0.16
C VAL A 172 5.07 10.71 0.87
N ASN A 173 3.90 10.61 1.49
CA ASN A 173 3.24 11.71 2.16
C ASN A 173 3.94 12.16 3.44
N GLU A 174 4.57 11.25 4.17
CA GLU A 174 5.30 11.58 5.40
C GLU A 174 6.66 12.21 5.13
N ASP A 175 7.34 11.78 4.08
CA ASP A 175 8.62 12.35 3.67
C ASP A 175 8.48 13.67 2.89
N ARG A 176 7.25 14.13 2.61
CA ARG A 176 7.00 15.29 1.75
C ARG A 176 7.57 16.59 2.34
N PHE A 177 8.15 17.39 1.46
CA PHE A 177 8.72 18.70 1.76
C PHE A 177 7.88 19.82 1.13
N HIS A 178 7.51 20.83 1.93
CA HIS A 178 6.80 22.02 1.46
C HIS A 178 7.81 23.12 1.13
N ARG A 179 7.78 23.64 -0.10
CA ARG A 179 8.61 24.80 -0.46
C ARG A 179 8.22 26.00 0.40
N GLY A 180 9.21 26.58 1.09
CA GLY A 180 9.03 27.79 1.91
C GLY A 180 8.86 27.57 3.41
N THR A 181 8.77 26.32 3.89
CA THR A 181 8.73 26.05 5.33
C THR A 181 10.14 25.86 5.89
N GLY A 182 10.77 26.95 6.35
CA GLY A 182 11.62 26.89 7.55
C GLY A 182 13.13 26.67 7.40
N PHE A 183 13.71 26.51 6.21
CA PHE A 183 15.15 26.80 6.11
C PHE A 183 15.30 28.33 6.01
N PRO A 184 15.94 29.00 6.99
CA PRO A 184 16.41 30.37 6.75
C PRO A 184 17.27 30.32 5.50
N SER A 185 17.29 31.41 4.73
CA SER A 185 18.03 31.58 3.47
C SER A 185 19.51 31.21 3.61
N ASP A 186 19.80 29.93 3.74
CA ASP A 186 21.14 29.38 3.89
C ASP A 186 21.65 29.26 2.46
N PRO A 187 22.64 30.09 2.06
CA PRO A 187 23.15 30.10 0.69
C PRO A 187 23.72 28.74 0.25
N VAL A 188 23.91 27.80 1.17
CA VAL A 188 24.37 26.42 0.90
C VAL A 188 23.26 25.53 0.31
N VAL A 189 22.00 25.75 0.69
CA VAL A 189 20.89 24.90 0.20
C VAL A 189 20.19 25.62 -0.96
N SER A 190 20.79 25.50 -2.15
CA SER A 190 20.17 26.00 -3.38
C SER A 190 18.74 25.47 -3.55
N GLN A 191 17.83 26.28 -4.10
CA GLN A 191 16.49 25.84 -4.52
C GLN A 191 16.54 24.69 -5.55
N ASP A 192 17.70 24.47 -6.16
CA ASP A 192 18.00 23.38 -7.09
C ASP A 192 18.40 22.08 -6.38
N ASN A 193 18.39 22.03 -5.04
CA ASN A 193 18.73 20.81 -4.30
C ASN A 193 17.79 19.67 -4.72
N ILE A 194 18.39 18.58 -5.18
CA ILE A 194 17.68 17.40 -5.69
C ILE A 194 16.69 16.83 -4.67
N ILE A 195 17.00 16.90 -3.37
CA ILE A 195 16.13 16.41 -2.30
C ILE A 195 14.79 17.15 -2.32
N PHE A 196 14.81 18.48 -2.54
CA PHE A 196 13.57 19.27 -2.62
C PHE A 196 12.75 18.95 -3.87
N GLN A 197 13.37 18.47 -4.94
CA GLN A 197 12.64 18.02 -6.13
C GLN A 197 12.02 16.64 -5.91
N VAL A 198 12.77 15.72 -5.28
CA VAL A 198 12.34 14.34 -5.00
C VAL A 198 11.20 14.29 -3.99
N LEU A 199 11.23 15.15 -2.97
CA LEU A 199 10.28 15.17 -1.88
C LEU A 199 9.19 16.25 -2.03
N ASP A 200 9.07 16.91 -3.19
CA ASP A 200 8.13 18.02 -3.38
C ASP A 200 6.67 17.59 -3.10
N ALA A 201 6.03 18.22 -2.11
CA ALA A 201 4.69 17.87 -1.62
C ALA A 201 3.58 17.94 -2.68
N ARG A 202 3.81 18.65 -3.79
CA ARG A 202 2.83 18.74 -4.90
C ARG A 202 2.71 17.45 -5.70
N TYR A 203 3.70 16.55 -5.59
CA TYR A 203 3.78 15.34 -6.40
C TYR A 203 3.62 14.05 -5.60
N VAL A 204 3.00 14.12 -4.41
CA VAL A 204 2.74 12.95 -3.56
C VAL A 204 1.93 11.91 -4.32
N ASP A 205 0.85 12.32 -4.99
CA ASP A 205 -0.04 11.42 -5.70
C ASP A 205 0.63 10.80 -6.93
N HIS A 206 1.42 11.59 -7.65
CA HIS A 206 2.19 11.15 -8.81
C HIS A 206 3.22 10.09 -8.44
N ASP A 207 3.98 10.34 -7.38
CA ASP A 207 5.04 9.45 -6.93
C ASP A 207 4.44 8.17 -6.32
N ALA A 208 3.33 8.28 -5.59
CA ALA A 208 2.58 7.12 -5.08
C ALA A 208 2.02 6.25 -6.22
N PHE A 209 1.45 6.87 -7.27
CA PHE A 209 0.99 6.17 -8.47
C PHE A 209 2.13 5.43 -9.18
N ALA A 210 3.30 6.08 -9.33
CA ALA A 210 4.46 5.47 -9.98
C ALA A 210 4.96 4.24 -9.21
N LEU A 211 5.10 4.34 -7.89
CA LEU A 211 5.46 3.20 -7.02
C LEU A 211 4.42 2.08 -7.11
N PHE A 212 3.14 2.43 -7.09
CA PHE A 212 2.05 1.46 -7.19
C PHE A 212 2.08 0.71 -8.53
N CYS A 213 2.36 1.41 -9.64
CA CYS A 213 2.54 0.78 -10.95
C CYS A 213 3.70 -0.20 -10.96
N ARG A 214 4.81 0.07 -10.23
CA ARG A 214 5.94 -0.86 -10.14
C ARG A 214 5.57 -2.15 -9.40
N ILE A 215 4.81 -2.05 -8.31
CA ILE A 215 4.27 -3.24 -7.62
C ILE A 215 3.29 -3.99 -8.52
N MET A 216 2.32 -3.28 -9.10
CA MET A 216 1.27 -3.88 -9.92
C MET A 216 1.78 -4.49 -11.23
N ARG A 217 2.94 -4.05 -11.75
CA ARG A 217 3.62 -4.71 -12.87
C ARG A 217 3.81 -6.21 -12.62
N VAL A 218 4.09 -6.58 -11.37
CA VAL A 218 4.27 -7.97 -10.94
C VAL A 218 2.99 -8.55 -10.33
N ALA A 219 2.28 -7.76 -9.52
CA ALA A 219 1.14 -8.22 -8.74
C ALA A 219 -0.17 -8.34 -9.55
N ARG A 220 -0.30 -7.69 -10.71
CA ARG A 220 -1.53 -7.67 -11.51
C ARG A 220 -2.13 -9.06 -11.80
N PRO A 221 -1.36 -10.08 -12.22
CA PRO A 221 -1.90 -11.43 -12.43
C PRO A 221 -2.54 -12.06 -11.18
N TRP A 222 -2.19 -11.58 -9.97
CA TRP A 222 -2.79 -12.07 -8.73
C TRP A 222 -4.24 -11.61 -8.57
N PHE A 223 -4.62 -10.53 -9.26
CA PHE A 223 -5.95 -9.92 -9.23
C PHE A 223 -6.83 -10.32 -10.42
N GLU A 224 -6.25 -10.93 -11.45
CA GLU A 224 -6.99 -11.45 -12.60
C GLU A 224 -7.91 -12.60 -12.18
N VAL A 225 -9.17 -12.52 -12.61
CA VAL A 225 -10.15 -13.59 -12.45
C VAL A 225 -10.36 -14.19 -13.82
N SER A 226 -9.84 -15.39 -14.04
CA SER A 226 -10.09 -16.12 -15.30
C SER A 226 -11.56 -16.44 -15.47
N ASP A 227 -12.06 -16.32 -16.69
CA ASP A 227 -13.43 -16.70 -17.05
C ASP A 227 -13.70 -18.19 -16.77
N VAL A 228 -12.65 -19.02 -16.72
CA VAL A 228 -12.75 -20.42 -16.30
C VAL A 228 -13.18 -20.55 -14.83
N ALA A 229 -12.71 -19.66 -13.94
CA ALA A 229 -13.15 -19.64 -12.54
C ALA A 229 -14.59 -19.15 -12.38
N ARG A 230 -15.03 -18.19 -13.21
CA ARG A 230 -16.43 -17.76 -13.27
C ARG A 230 -17.36 -18.91 -13.71
N ASN A 231 -16.93 -19.68 -14.71
CA ASN A 231 -17.68 -20.81 -15.25
C ASN A 231 -17.62 -22.05 -14.33
N ALA A 232 -16.51 -22.26 -13.60
CA ALA A 232 -16.39 -23.33 -12.61
C ALA A 232 -17.32 -23.09 -11.40
N SER A 233 -17.41 -21.86 -10.88
CA SER A 233 -18.36 -21.50 -9.80
C SER A 233 -19.83 -21.65 -10.23
N ALA A 234 -20.16 -21.41 -11.50
CA ALA A 234 -21.52 -21.62 -12.00
C ALA A 234 -21.94 -23.11 -12.02
N ASN A 235 -20.98 -24.01 -12.22
CA ASN A 235 -21.18 -25.46 -12.25
C ASN A 235 -21.10 -26.14 -10.86
N LEU A 236 -20.79 -25.38 -9.80
CA LEU A 236 -20.73 -25.84 -8.40
C LEU A 236 -22.03 -25.59 -7.61
N ARG A 237 -23.16 -25.28 -8.28
CA ARG A 237 -24.47 -25.34 -7.61
C ARG A 237 -24.70 -26.77 -7.12
N PRO A 238 -25.06 -27.00 -5.85
CA PRO A 238 -25.29 -28.35 -5.35
C PRO A 238 -26.40 -29.00 -6.16
N ARG A 239 -26.07 -30.04 -6.95
CA ARG A 239 -27.10 -30.99 -7.40
C ARG A 239 -27.63 -31.61 -6.12
N THR A 240 -28.89 -31.35 -5.83
CA THR A 240 -29.63 -31.91 -4.71
C THR A 240 -29.29 -33.39 -4.54
N ALA A 241 -28.76 -33.73 -3.38
CA ALA A 241 -28.37 -35.09 -3.03
C ALA A 241 -29.60 -36.01 -3.10
N LEU A 242 -29.56 -37.00 -3.98
CA LEU A 242 -30.41 -38.18 -3.85
C LEU A 242 -29.85 -39.06 -2.72
N PRO A 243 -30.66 -39.49 -1.75
CA PRO A 243 -30.21 -40.40 -0.71
C PRO A 243 -30.27 -41.85 -1.21
N GLY A 244 -29.12 -42.54 -1.25
CA GLY A 244 -29.10 -44.00 -1.38
C GLY A 244 -27.93 -44.58 -2.16
N ALA A 245 -26.78 -44.75 -1.51
CA ALA A 245 -25.77 -45.79 -1.74
C ALA A 245 -24.73 -45.63 -0.63
N GLY A 246 -24.73 -46.45 0.42
CA GLY A 246 -24.22 -47.82 0.32
C GLY A 246 -22.74 -47.79 0.63
N SER A 247 -22.39 -48.06 1.89
CA SER A 247 -21.02 -48.08 2.39
C SER A 247 -20.23 -49.22 1.77
N ASP A 248 -19.13 -48.91 1.08
CA ASP A 248 -18.01 -49.83 0.93
C ASP A 248 -16.71 -49.06 1.09
N ARG A 249 -16.09 -49.23 2.27
CA ARG A 249 -14.76 -48.72 2.60
C ARG A 249 -13.76 -49.87 2.44
N SER A 250 -13.03 -49.90 1.33
CA SER A 250 -11.61 -50.29 1.27
C SER A 250 -11.11 -50.29 -0.19
N ALA A 251 -9.89 -49.80 -0.41
CA ALA A 251 -9.15 -49.71 -1.69
C ALA A 251 -9.32 -48.45 -2.58
N GLY A 252 -9.51 -47.25 -2.00
CA GLY A 252 -9.67 -45.99 -2.77
C GLY A 252 -8.49 -45.02 -2.83
N GLY A 253 -7.36 -45.28 -2.16
CA GLY A 253 -6.32 -44.27 -1.90
C GLY A 253 -5.61 -43.69 -3.14
N THR A 254 -5.29 -44.52 -4.14
CA THR A 254 -4.35 -44.10 -5.20
C THR A 254 -5.00 -43.32 -6.36
N ILE A 255 -6.28 -43.64 -6.67
CA ILE A 255 -7.02 -42.98 -7.76
C ILE A 255 -7.54 -41.62 -7.30
N SER A 256 -7.97 -41.50 -6.03
CA SER A 256 -8.46 -40.26 -5.43
C SER A 256 -7.39 -39.18 -5.39
N ASP A 257 -6.16 -39.52 -4.97
CA ASP A 257 -5.05 -38.57 -4.90
C ASP A 257 -4.63 -38.10 -6.31
N SER A 258 -4.54 -39.02 -7.26
CA SER A 258 -4.21 -38.69 -8.65
C SER A 258 -5.22 -37.71 -9.27
N LEU A 259 -6.52 -37.93 -9.03
CA LEU A 259 -7.59 -37.04 -9.47
C LEU A 259 -7.55 -35.68 -8.75
N ARG A 260 -7.22 -35.66 -7.47
CA ARG A 260 -7.03 -34.42 -6.70
C ARG A 260 -5.90 -33.56 -7.28
N TYR A 261 -4.74 -34.14 -7.54
CA TYR A 261 -3.61 -33.43 -8.14
C TYR A 261 -3.90 -32.94 -9.56
N LEU A 262 -4.65 -33.71 -10.37
CA LEU A 262 -5.13 -33.29 -11.69
C LEU A 262 -6.07 -32.07 -11.59
N LYS A 263 -7.00 -32.09 -10.64
CA LYS A 263 -7.93 -30.98 -10.36
C LYS A 263 -7.18 -29.72 -9.92
N ILE A 264 -6.20 -29.86 -9.03
CA ILE A 264 -5.31 -28.78 -8.59
C ILE A 264 -4.55 -28.19 -9.77
N ALA A 265 -4.00 -29.02 -10.66
CA ALA A 265 -3.28 -28.57 -11.85
C ALA A 265 -4.19 -27.85 -12.87
N GLU A 266 -5.44 -28.28 -13.01
CA GLU A 266 -6.45 -27.62 -13.86
C GLU A 266 -6.85 -26.25 -13.30
N LEU A 267 -7.17 -26.19 -12.00
CA LEU A 267 -7.51 -24.95 -11.29
C LEU A 267 -6.34 -23.96 -11.27
N SER A 268 -5.11 -24.44 -11.08
CA SER A 268 -3.89 -23.61 -11.14
C SER A 268 -3.67 -23.01 -12.54
N ARG A 269 -3.99 -23.75 -13.60
CA ARG A 269 -3.93 -23.22 -14.98
C ARG A 269 -4.99 -22.16 -15.25
N ALA A 270 -6.10 -22.20 -14.52
CA ALA A 270 -7.16 -21.21 -14.63
C ALA A 270 -6.83 -19.92 -13.86
N THR A 271 -6.23 -19.98 -12.66
CA THR A 271 -6.04 -18.78 -11.82
C THR A 271 -4.59 -18.63 -11.35
N PRO A 272 -3.86 -17.58 -11.78
CA PRO A 272 -2.44 -17.40 -11.43
C PRO A 272 -2.17 -17.35 -9.93
N ILE A 273 -3.06 -16.72 -9.16
CA ILE A 273 -2.95 -16.68 -7.69
C ILE A 273 -3.04 -18.06 -7.06
N LEU A 274 -3.88 -18.94 -7.61
CA LEU A 274 -4.04 -20.30 -7.12
C LEU A 274 -2.83 -21.16 -7.49
N ALA A 275 -2.30 -21.01 -8.71
CA ALA A 275 -1.02 -21.62 -9.08
C ALA A 275 0.09 -21.24 -8.09
N LYS A 276 0.16 -19.96 -7.69
CA LYS A 276 1.15 -19.48 -6.71
C LYS A 276 0.95 -20.11 -5.32
N CYS A 277 -0.30 -20.15 -4.80
CA CYS A 277 -0.61 -20.84 -3.54
C CYS A 277 -0.21 -22.32 -3.58
N ASN A 278 -0.50 -23.02 -4.68
CA ASN A 278 -0.17 -24.43 -4.84
C ASN A 278 1.33 -24.65 -4.99
N HIS A 279 2.06 -23.76 -5.68
CA HIS A 279 3.51 -23.82 -5.76
C HIS A 279 4.16 -23.68 -4.37
N ILE A 280 3.70 -22.71 -3.58
CA ILE A 280 4.16 -22.50 -2.19
C ILE A 280 3.98 -23.78 -1.36
N PHE A 281 2.82 -24.41 -1.42
CA PHE A 281 2.51 -25.56 -0.56
C PHE A 281 3.07 -26.88 -1.09
N TYR A 282 2.72 -27.26 -2.32
CA TYR A 282 3.05 -28.56 -2.88
C TYR A 282 4.49 -28.68 -3.41
N SER A 283 5.18 -27.56 -3.62
CA SER A 283 6.57 -27.55 -4.11
C SER A 283 7.55 -27.01 -3.07
N LEU A 284 7.34 -25.79 -2.57
CA LEU A 284 8.31 -25.15 -1.67
C LEU A 284 8.24 -25.72 -0.25
N LEU A 285 7.07 -25.71 0.39
CA LEU A 285 6.90 -26.23 1.75
C LEU A 285 7.24 -27.72 1.82
N LYS A 286 6.75 -28.52 0.86
CA LYS A 286 7.10 -29.95 0.76
C LYS A 286 8.61 -30.21 0.72
N ARG A 287 9.38 -29.34 0.07
CA ARG A 287 10.83 -29.45 -0.02
C ARG A 287 11.54 -28.97 1.25
N VAL A 288 11.06 -27.89 1.86
CA VAL A 288 11.72 -27.25 3.01
C VAL A 288 11.36 -27.95 4.33
N ASP A 289 10.09 -28.31 4.54
CA ASP A 289 9.60 -28.99 5.72
C ASP A 289 8.56 -30.08 5.35
N PRO A 290 9.02 -31.28 4.96
CA PRO A 290 8.13 -32.38 4.59
C PRO A 290 7.17 -32.79 5.70
N SER A 291 7.57 -32.66 6.97
CA SER A 291 6.75 -33.05 8.12
C SER A 291 5.57 -32.10 8.30
N LEU A 292 5.81 -30.79 8.23
CA LEU A 292 4.74 -29.80 8.27
C LEU A 292 3.82 -29.91 7.05
N PHE A 293 4.38 -30.12 5.86
CA PHE A 293 3.62 -30.37 4.65
C PHE A 293 2.67 -31.57 4.80
N GLN A 294 3.18 -32.73 5.22
CA GLN A 294 2.37 -33.94 5.40
C GLN A 294 1.26 -33.74 6.43
N HIS A 295 1.56 -33.05 7.53
CA HIS A 295 0.55 -32.75 8.56
C HIS A 295 -0.59 -31.90 8.00
N LEU A 296 -0.29 -30.76 7.38
CA LEU A 296 -1.29 -29.87 6.80
C LEU A 296 -2.07 -30.53 5.64
N GLU A 297 -1.39 -31.37 4.85
CA GLU A 297 -2.03 -32.17 3.78
C GLU A 297 -3.00 -33.21 4.38
N SER A 298 -2.61 -33.90 5.46
CA SER A 298 -3.46 -34.89 6.14
C SER A 298 -4.70 -34.28 6.80
N LEU A 299 -4.60 -33.00 7.19
CA LEU A 299 -5.72 -32.20 7.70
C LEU A 299 -6.57 -31.60 6.56
N GLU A 300 -6.21 -31.85 5.30
CA GLU A 300 -6.87 -31.29 4.11
C GLU A 300 -6.95 -29.75 4.10
N ILE A 301 -5.98 -29.08 4.74
CA ILE A 301 -5.92 -27.61 4.75
C ILE A 301 -5.41 -27.13 3.40
N GLU A 302 -6.32 -26.62 2.59
CA GLU A 302 -5.96 -26.14 1.25
C GLU A 302 -5.24 -24.78 1.32
N PRO A 303 -4.15 -24.59 0.55
CA PRO A 303 -3.33 -23.38 0.63
C PRO A 303 -4.05 -22.10 0.23
N GLN A 304 -5.07 -22.18 -0.62
CA GLN A 304 -5.88 -21.03 -1.02
C GLN A 304 -6.65 -20.37 0.13
N LEU A 305 -6.94 -21.10 1.21
CA LEU A 305 -7.70 -20.58 2.35
C LEU A 305 -7.01 -19.39 3.02
N TYR A 306 -5.68 -19.37 2.97
CA TYR A 306 -4.86 -18.31 3.57
C TYR A 306 -3.97 -17.60 2.54
N GLY A 307 -3.43 -18.33 1.56
CA GLY A 307 -2.42 -17.82 0.63
C GLY A 307 -2.93 -16.69 -0.27
N ILE A 308 -4.20 -16.73 -0.69
CA ILE A 308 -4.78 -15.68 -1.54
C ILE A 308 -4.70 -14.31 -0.84
N ARG A 309 -5.08 -14.27 0.45
CA ARG A 309 -5.04 -13.05 1.26
C ARG A 309 -3.60 -12.59 1.49
N TRP A 310 -2.73 -13.50 1.92
CA TRP A 310 -1.34 -13.20 2.23
C TRP A 310 -0.62 -12.56 1.03
N ILE A 311 -0.79 -13.14 -0.15
CA ILE A 311 -0.11 -12.68 -1.37
C ILE A 311 -0.75 -11.39 -1.90
N ARG A 312 -2.09 -11.31 -2.00
CA ARG A 312 -2.76 -10.13 -2.57
C ARG A 312 -2.58 -8.87 -1.74
N LEU A 313 -2.45 -9.01 -0.43
CA LEU A 313 -2.33 -7.89 0.50
C LEU A 313 -0.89 -7.68 0.98
N LEU A 314 0.08 -8.48 0.48
CA LEU A 314 1.46 -8.51 0.95
C LEU A 314 1.54 -8.47 2.49
N TRP A 315 0.73 -9.34 3.12
CA TRP A 315 0.61 -9.52 4.58
C TRP A 315 0.08 -8.32 5.39
N GLY A 316 -0.58 -7.36 4.75
CA GLY A 316 -1.16 -6.17 5.41
C GLY A 316 -2.24 -6.45 6.46
N ARG A 317 -2.70 -7.70 6.59
CA ARG A 317 -3.70 -8.15 7.59
C ARG A 317 -3.11 -9.09 8.64
N GLU A 318 -1.81 -9.36 8.57
CA GLU A 318 -1.10 -10.39 9.32
C GLU A 318 -0.06 -9.74 10.22
N PHE A 319 0.45 -8.57 9.81
CA PHE A 319 1.38 -7.76 10.58
C PHE A 319 0.80 -6.38 10.89
N PRO A 320 1.12 -5.81 12.07
CA PRO A 320 0.91 -4.39 12.34
C PRO A 320 1.55 -3.51 11.27
N PHE A 321 1.06 -2.28 11.13
CA PHE A 321 1.50 -1.39 10.05
C PHE A 321 3.02 -1.11 10.04
N ASP A 322 3.62 -0.91 11.22
CA ASP A 322 5.06 -0.61 11.31
C ASP A 322 5.93 -1.82 10.95
N ASP A 323 5.51 -3.02 11.37
CA ASP A 323 6.13 -4.29 11.00
C ASP A 323 5.97 -4.54 9.48
N LEU A 324 4.80 -4.21 8.93
CA LEU A 324 4.49 -4.32 7.50
C LEU A 324 5.44 -3.44 6.67
N VAL A 325 5.62 -2.17 7.06
CA VAL A 325 6.53 -1.23 6.38
C VAL A 325 7.97 -1.72 6.46
N THR A 326 8.40 -2.25 7.60
CA THR A 326 9.73 -2.82 7.78
C THR A 326 9.94 -4.04 6.87
N LEU A 327 8.96 -4.94 6.82
CA LEU A 327 8.98 -6.12 5.95
C LEU A 327 9.03 -5.74 4.47
N TRP A 328 8.21 -4.77 4.05
CA TRP A 328 8.19 -4.28 2.67
C TRP A 328 9.50 -3.61 2.28
N THR A 329 10.12 -2.87 3.19
CA THR A 329 11.43 -2.25 2.94
C THR A 329 12.49 -3.30 2.66
N ALA A 330 12.56 -4.34 3.49
CA ALA A 330 13.49 -5.46 3.26
C ALA A 330 13.15 -6.22 1.97
N LEU A 331 11.86 -6.45 1.70
CA LEU A 331 11.40 -7.12 0.49
C LEU A 331 11.83 -6.37 -0.77
N PHE A 332 11.55 -5.06 -0.86
CA PHE A 332 11.89 -4.27 -2.05
C PHE A 332 13.40 -4.07 -2.19
N ALA A 333 14.13 -3.95 -1.08
CA ALA A 333 15.58 -3.85 -1.08
C ALA A 333 16.23 -5.11 -1.66
N HIS A 334 15.71 -6.28 -1.32
CA HIS A 334 16.21 -7.58 -1.77
C HIS A 334 15.72 -7.96 -3.17
N ASP A 335 14.42 -7.83 -3.42
CA ASP A 335 13.78 -8.34 -4.62
C ASP A 335 12.62 -7.44 -5.10
N PRO A 336 12.89 -6.50 -6.02
CA PRO A 336 11.84 -5.66 -6.60
C PRO A 336 10.85 -6.43 -7.48
N ASN A 337 11.14 -7.69 -7.84
CA ASN A 337 10.27 -8.54 -8.65
C ASN A 337 9.35 -9.44 -7.82
N LEU A 338 9.32 -9.28 -6.49
CA LEU A 338 8.40 -9.97 -5.57
C LEU A 338 8.37 -11.51 -5.71
N VAL A 339 9.45 -12.12 -6.21
CA VAL A 339 9.65 -13.58 -6.23
C VAL A 339 9.80 -14.09 -4.80
N ALA A 340 10.45 -13.32 -3.93
CA ALA A 340 10.63 -13.60 -2.51
C ALA A 340 9.30 -13.71 -1.73
N VAL A 341 8.17 -13.23 -2.27
CA VAL A 341 6.85 -13.36 -1.63
C VAL A 341 6.50 -14.82 -1.32
N GLU A 342 6.81 -15.75 -2.23
CA GLU A 342 6.55 -17.17 -2.00
C GLU A 342 7.35 -17.73 -0.81
N TRP A 343 8.61 -17.28 -0.69
CA TRP A 343 9.50 -17.70 0.37
C TRP A 343 9.14 -17.11 1.73
N VAL A 344 8.65 -15.87 1.76
CA VAL A 344 8.11 -15.27 2.99
C VAL A 344 6.87 -16.04 3.46
N CYS A 345 5.97 -16.46 2.56
CA CYS A 345 4.84 -17.32 2.93
C CYS A 345 5.30 -18.66 3.54
N VAL A 346 6.34 -19.31 2.98
CA VAL A 346 6.91 -20.53 3.54
C VAL A 346 7.54 -20.26 4.92
N ALA A 347 8.32 -19.18 5.04
CA ALA A 347 8.94 -18.78 6.30
C ALA A 347 7.89 -18.49 7.39
N MET A 348 6.75 -17.91 7.01
CA MET A 348 5.65 -17.68 7.94
C MET A 348 5.06 -18.99 8.49
N LEU A 349 4.83 -19.99 7.63
CA LEU A 349 4.36 -21.30 8.06
C LEU A 349 5.38 -21.99 8.98
N ILE A 350 6.67 -21.91 8.65
CA ILE A 350 7.75 -22.49 9.46
C ILE A 350 7.85 -21.81 10.83
N ARG A 351 7.64 -20.49 10.91
CA ARG A 351 7.70 -19.74 12.18
C ARG A 351 6.70 -20.28 13.20
N ILE A 352 5.49 -20.61 12.76
CA ILE A 352 4.43 -21.15 13.61
C ILE A 352 4.36 -22.69 13.57
N ARG A 353 5.38 -23.36 13.02
CA ARG A 353 5.44 -24.82 12.82
C ARG A 353 5.03 -25.62 14.05
N HIS A 354 5.54 -25.26 15.23
CA HIS A 354 5.25 -25.99 16.47
C HIS A 354 3.74 -25.96 16.79
N LEU A 355 3.10 -24.79 16.68
CA LEU A 355 1.66 -24.63 16.86
C LEU A 355 0.85 -25.43 15.82
N LEU A 356 1.36 -25.53 14.59
CA LEU A 356 0.69 -26.26 13.53
C LEU A 356 0.79 -27.77 13.73
N LEU A 357 1.97 -28.31 14.06
CA LEU A 357 2.16 -29.75 14.25
C LEU A 357 1.43 -30.30 15.47
N GLU A 358 1.23 -29.48 16.50
CA GLU A 358 0.47 -29.86 17.70
C GLU A 358 -1.04 -29.67 17.53
N GLY A 359 -1.46 -28.89 16.52
CA GLY A 359 -2.85 -28.52 16.29
C GLY A 359 -3.62 -29.47 15.38
N ASP A 360 -4.94 -29.53 15.58
CA ASP A 360 -5.88 -30.13 14.64
C ASP A 360 -6.24 -29.14 13.50
N TYR A 361 -7.17 -29.54 12.63
CA TYR A 361 -7.65 -28.68 11.52
C TYR A 361 -8.07 -27.28 11.98
N SER A 362 -8.83 -27.19 13.06
CA SER A 362 -9.40 -25.93 13.56
C SER A 362 -8.31 -25.04 14.15
N THR A 363 -7.44 -25.60 15.00
CA THR A 363 -6.33 -24.89 15.62
C THR A 363 -5.32 -24.39 14.57
N CYS A 364 -4.98 -25.23 13.59
CA CYS A 364 -4.10 -24.83 12.49
C CYS A 364 -4.68 -23.64 11.71
N LEU A 365 -5.95 -23.74 11.29
CA LEU A 365 -6.60 -22.68 10.53
C LEU A 365 -6.71 -21.39 11.35
N GLN A 366 -6.97 -21.49 12.65
CA GLN A 366 -7.00 -20.34 13.54
C GLN A 366 -5.65 -19.61 13.58
N HIS A 367 -4.53 -20.32 13.77
CA HIS A 367 -3.20 -19.71 13.82
C HIS A 367 -2.75 -19.15 12.46
N ILE A 368 -3.15 -19.77 11.35
CA ILE A 368 -2.83 -19.28 10.01
C ILE A 368 -3.66 -18.03 9.68
N MET A 369 -4.95 -18.04 9.99
CA MET A 369 -5.85 -16.93 9.67
C MET A 369 -5.68 -15.74 10.62
N ARG A 370 -5.34 -16.00 11.89
CA ARG A 370 -4.98 -14.99 12.90
C ARG A 370 -3.52 -15.18 13.28
N TYR A 371 -2.65 -14.68 12.41
CA TYR A 371 -1.22 -14.87 12.54
C TYR A 371 -0.68 -14.30 13.87
N PRO A 372 0.11 -15.06 14.65
CA PRO A 372 0.63 -14.56 15.93
C PRO A 372 1.54 -13.34 15.74
N PRO A 373 1.57 -12.38 16.67
CA PRO A 373 2.51 -11.26 16.63
C PRO A 373 3.98 -11.71 16.53
N LEU A 374 4.85 -10.84 16.05
CA LEU A 374 6.28 -11.10 15.92
C LEU A 374 6.99 -11.09 17.27
N THR A 375 6.52 -10.26 18.22
CA THR A 375 6.96 -10.24 19.60
C THR A 375 6.16 -11.26 20.41
N GLY A 376 6.85 -12.24 21.00
CA GLY A 376 6.19 -13.16 21.92
C GLY A 376 5.77 -12.45 23.22
N PRO A 377 4.90 -13.04 24.04
CA PRO A 377 4.56 -12.52 25.38
C PRO A 377 5.73 -12.44 26.38
N GLY A 378 6.98 -12.71 25.95
CA GLY A 378 8.20 -12.68 26.77
C GLY A 378 9.25 -11.65 26.35
N THR A 379 8.97 -10.81 25.35
CA THR A 379 9.89 -9.74 24.92
C THR A 379 9.17 -8.40 24.91
N ALA A 380 8.54 -8.06 26.04
CA ALA A 380 8.35 -6.65 26.35
C ALA A 380 9.73 -6.11 26.71
N VAL A 381 10.27 -5.25 25.84
CA VAL A 381 11.33 -4.32 26.21
C VAL A 381 10.84 -3.65 27.49
N SER A 382 11.53 -3.92 28.59
CA SER A 382 11.35 -3.21 29.85
C SER A 382 11.52 -1.73 29.56
N SER A 383 10.40 -1.01 29.48
CA SER A 383 10.39 0.43 29.70
C SER A 383 11.16 0.70 31.00
N PRO A 384 12.08 1.68 31.04
CA PRO A 384 12.74 2.06 32.27
C PRO A 384 11.69 2.73 33.17
N GLY A 385 11.01 1.91 33.98
CA GLY A 385 10.20 2.35 35.09
C GLY A 385 11.13 2.73 36.23
N ASP A 386 11.21 4.04 36.47
CA ASP A 386 11.30 4.68 37.78
C ASP A 386 11.61 3.73 38.94
N GLY A 387 12.91 3.63 39.25
CA GLY A 387 13.34 3.12 40.54
C GLY A 387 13.33 4.27 41.55
N GLU A 388 12.39 4.26 42.48
CA GLU A 388 12.66 4.74 43.85
C GLU A 388 11.75 4.01 44.86
N GLY A 389 12.39 3.32 45.80
CA GLY A 389 11.75 2.61 46.91
C GLY A 389 11.31 3.56 48.04
N GLY A 390 10.32 3.10 48.81
CA GLY A 390 9.62 3.85 49.89
C GLY A 390 10.46 4.23 51.13
N PRO A 391 9.87 4.58 52.32
CA PRO A 391 8.61 4.04 52.86
C PRO A 391 7.65 5.03 53.57
N LEU A 392 6.41 4.52 53.74
CA LEU A 392 5.31 4.82 54.68
C LEU A 392 5.53 5.83 55.84
N HIS A 393 4.64 6.83 55.94
CA HIS A 393 3.85 7.10 57.17
C HIS A 393 2.58 7.95 56.86
N PRO A 394 1.46 7.81 57.61
CA PRO A 394 0.15 8.34 57.24
C PRO A 394 -0.23 9.61 58.04
N THR A 395 -1.08 10.49 57.50
CA THR A 395 -1.98 11.40 58.27
C THR A 395 -2.95 12.16 57.32
N PRO A 396 -4.08 12.72 57.82
CA PRO A 396 -5.41 12.62 57.19
C PRO A 396 -5.87 13.92 56.49
N PRO A 397 -7.12 13.99 55.96
CA PRO A 397 -7.53 14.98 54.96
C PRO A 397 -8.14 16.23 55.59
N ALA A 398 -8.19 17.33 54.81
CA ALA A 398 -9.43 18.09 54.57
C ALA A 398 -9.22 19.35 53.72
N THR A 399 -10.27 19.65 52.95
CA THR A 399 -10.75 20.99 52.54
C THR A 399 -10.05 21.75 51.41
N GLN A 400 -10.67 21.65 50.23
CA GLN A 400 -10.95 22.79 49.31
C GLN A 400 -11.66 23.95 50.06
N PRO A 401 -11.79 25.20 49.55
CA PRO A 401 -11.96 25.55 48.12
C PRO A 401 -11.44 26.93 47.64
N ALA A 402 -11.68 27.18 46.34
CA ALA A 402 -11.84 28.47 45.64
C ALA A 402 -10.58 29.37 45.54
N GLY A 403 -10.30 30.11 44.49
CA GLY A 403 -11.04 30.51 43.28
C GLY A 403 -10.40 31.82 42.78
N CYS A 404 -10.63 32.14 41.50
CA CYS A 404 -10.41 33.45 40.86
C CYS A 404 -8.97 33.98 40.57
N HIS A 405 -8.64 33.94 39.27
CA HIS A 405 -8.52 35.09 38.35
C HIS A 405 -7.45 36.20 38.52
N ILE A 406 -6.80 36.45 37.36
CA ILE A 406 -6.28 37.72 36.79
C ILE A 406 -4.81 38.10 37.12
N GLY A 407 -4.01 38.36 36.07
CA GLY A 407 -2.64 38.91 36.11
C GLY A 407 -2.61 40.42 36.41
N PRO A 408 -1.71 41.27 35.83
CA PRO A 408 -0.43 41.07 35.13
C PRO A 408 0.68 42.04 35.66
N TYR A 409 1.81 42.17 34.93
CA TYR A 409 2.83 43.25 34.95
C TYR A 409 3.69 43.48 36.21
N HIS A 410 5.02 43.41 36.09
CA HIS A 410 5.91 44.54 35.76
C HIS A 410 7.40 44.18 35.90
N SER A 411 8.14 44.50 34.83
CA SER A 411 9.52 45.00 34.72
C SER A 411 10.36 45.28 35.98
N ASN A 412 11.65 44.93 35.94
CA ASN A 412 12.79 45.87 35.77
C ASN A 412 14.13 45.08 35.83
N GLN A 413 15.05 45.28 34.88
CA GLN A 413 16.28 46.09 35.02
C GLN A 413 17.15 45.60 36.20
N ASP A 414 18.42 45.21 36.04
CA ASP A 414 19.51 45.94 35.42
C ASP A 414 20.78 45.07 35.36
N GLY A 415 21.76 45.49 34.53
CA GLY A 415 23.12 45.64 35.05
C GLY A 415 24.17 44.56 34.76
N ALA A 416 24.84 44.73 33.62
CA ALA A 416 26.31 44.84 33.46
C ALA A 416 27.26 43.78 34.06
N GLY A 417 28.24 43.35 33.26
CA GLY A 417 29.55 42.97 33.80
C GLY A 417 30.37 41.97 33.00
N ASP A 418 31.25 42.52 32.16
CA ASP A 418 32.61 42.05 31.84
C ASP A 418 32.90 40.74 31.08
N GLN A 419 33.80 40.93 30.09
CA GLN A 419 34.58 39.96 29.33
C GLN A 419 35.77 39.39 30.17
N PRO A 420 36.85 38.84 29.57
CA PRO A 420 37.01 37.50 29.02
C PRO A 420 38.21 36.77 29.67
N VAL A 421 38.33 35.43 29.55
CA VAL A 421 39.62 34.75 29.74
C VAL A 421 39.81 33.61 28.75
N GLN A 422 40.83 33.77 27.90
CA GLN A 422 41.47 32.73 27.09
C GLN A 422 42.27 31.76 27.95
N LEU A 423 42.34 30.49 27.54
CA LEU A 423 43.51 29.58 27.60
C LEU A 423 42.98 28.23 27.08
N GLY A 424 43.53 27.53 26.09
CA GLY A 424 44.84 27.60 25.46
C GLY A 424 45.23 26.15 25.14
N SER A 425 45.34 25.83 23.85
CA SER A 425 46.28 24.85 23.25
C SER A 425 46.36 23.41 23.79
N ARG A 426 46.10 22.41 22.92
CA ARG A 426 47.16 21.55 22.31
C ARG A 426 46.57 20.41 21.45
N PHE A 427 46.94 20.43 20.17
CA PHE A 427 47.15 19.28 19.26
C PHE A 427 48.27 18.34 19.82
N PRO A 428 48.51 17.10 19.33
CA PRO A 428 48.49 16.71 17.91
C PRO A 428 48.02 15.29 17.53
N ALA A 429 48.09 15.08 16.21
CA ALA A 429 47.72 13.93 15.39
C ALA A 429 48.63 12.68 15.49
N GLY A 430 48.15 11.61 14.84
CA GLY A 430 48.84 10.35 14.53
C GLY A 430 47.91 9.18 14.86
N HIS A 431 47.50 8.28 13.96
CA HIS A 431 48.08 7.82 12.70
C HIS A 431 47.00 7.26 11.78
#